data_AF-A0A357LJ70-F1
#
_entry.id   AF-A0A357LJ70-F1
#
_cell.length_a   1.000
_cell.length_b   1.000
_cell.length_c   1.000
_cell.angle_alpha   90.00
_cell.angle_beta   90.00
_cell.angle_gamma   90.00
#
_symmetry.space_group_name_H-M   'P 1'
#
loop_
_entity.id
_entity.type
_entity.pdbx_description
1 polymer ?
#
loop_
_entity_poly.entity_id
_entity_poly.type
_entity_poly.pdbx_seq_one_letter_code
_entity_poly.pdbx_strand_id
1 'polypeptide(L)'
;MQGGLFPSAAASYGKAVERAVTPFVDDKYKDKMLGQKLGNLEGKSLFPKVMLDFIRVVKDTANHALHAEDHDFTSKGEVAPAREFAKMLLTYLYTLPEQVKTAKSALSDLENNEDRSKAARQT
;
A
#
# COMPACT_ATOMS: atom_id res chain seq x y z
N MET A 1 6.61 0.77 -31.68
CA MET A 1 6.69 1.77 -30.58
C MET A 1 6.22 1.09 -29.29
N GLN A 2 7.14 0.46 -28.55
CA GLN A 2 6.88 -0.10 -27.20
C GLN A 2 7.95 0.32 -26.17
N GLY A 3 8.93 1.14 -26.57
CA GLY A 3 9.92 1.69 -25.63
C GLY A 3 9.27 2.76 -24.77
N GLY A 4 9.21 2.52 -23.46
CA GLY A 4 8.68 3.48 -22.48
C GLY A 4 7.45 3.00 -21.68
N LEU A 5 6.79 1.90 -22.06
CA LEU A 5 5.64 1.40 -21.30
C LEU A 5 6.04 0.96 -19.88
N PHE A 6 7.09 0.15 -19.75
CA PHE A 6 7.53 -0.36 -18.45
C PHE A 6 8.16 0.71 -17.57
N PRO A 7 9.04 1.61 -18.07
CA PRO A 7 9.50 2.75 -17.28
C PRO A 7 8.33 3.64 -16.80
N SER A 8 7.37 3.97 -17.66
CA SER A 8 6.18 4.76 -17.27
C SER A 8 5.34 4.07 -16.19
N ALA A 9 5.19 2.74 -16.28
CA ALA A 9 4.47 1.96 -15.28
C ALA A 9 5.20 1.98 -13.92
N ALA A 10 6.52 1.75 -13.91
CA ALA A 10 7.35 1.80 -12.71
C ALA A 10 7.28 3.16 -12.01
N ALA A 11 7.42 4.26 -12.77
CA ALA A 11 7.27 5.61 -12.25
C ALA A 11 5.88 5.86 -11.65
N SER A 12 4.83 5.35 -12.32
CA SER A 12 3.46 5.47 -11.84
C SER A 12 3.21 4.71 -10.53
N TYR A 13 3.79 3.53 -10.35
CA TYR A 13 3.71 2.79 -9.08
C TYR A 13 4.38 3.56 -7.95
N GLY A 14 5.56 4.14 -8.20
CA GLY A 14 6.22 5.05 -7.26
C GLY A 14 5.33 6.21 -6.84
N LYS A 15 4.68 6.86 -7.81
CA LYS A 15 3.79 8.00 -7.50
C LYS A 15 2.53 7.58 -6.75
N ALA A 16 1.98 6.40 -7.05
CA ALA A 16 0.84 5.85 -6.33
C ALA A 16 1.18 5.59 -4.86
N VAL A 17 2.31 4.94 -4.59
CA VAL A 17 2.81 4.71 -3.22
C VAL A 17 3.09 6.02 -2.51
N GLU A 18 3.74 6.98 -3.17
CA GLU A 18 4.00 8.29 -2.59
C GLU A 18 2.71 8.99 -2.12
N ARG A 19 1.68 9.03 -2.97
CA ARG A 19 0.38 9.61 -2.61
C ARG A 19 -0.29 8.84 -1.47
N ALA A 20 -0.22 7.52 -1.49
CA ALA A 20 -0.80 6.67 -0.46
C ALA A 20 -0.18 6.92 0.92
N VAL A 21 1.13 7.10 1.00
CA VAL A 21 1.81 7.26 2.30
C VAL A 21 1.85 8.71 2.80
N THR A 22 1.61 9.70 1.93
CA THR A 22 1.69 11.13 2.27
C THR A 22 0.78 11.56 3.42
N PRO A 23 -0.46 11.05 3.57
CA PRO A 23 -1.30 11.37 4.72
C PRO A 23 -0.73 10.92 6.08
N PHE A 24 0.22 9.99 6.09
CA PHE A 24 0.77 9.36 7.29
C PHE A 24 2.11 9.96 7.73
N VAL A 25 2.73 10.81 6.92
CA VAL A 25 3.98 11.50 7.28
C VAL A 25 3.69 12.81 8.02
N ASP A 26 4.68 13.33 8.75
CA ASP A 26 4.53 14.66 9.38
C ASP A 26 4.44 15.74 8.31
N ASP A 27 3.82 16.88 8.64
CA ASP A 27 3.59 17.98 7.70
C ASP A 27 4.87 18.42 6.98
N LYS A 28 6.01 18.47 7.69
CA LYS A 28 7.32 18.83 7.12
C LYS A 28 7.83 17.88 6.02
N TYR A 29 7.25 16.67 5.91
CA TYR A 29 7.60 15.68 4.90
C TYR A 29 6.57 15.54 3.77
N LYS A 30 5.41 16.21 3.85
CA LYS A 30 4.32 16.03 2.86
C LYS A 30 4.73 16.40 1.43
N ASP A 31 5.55 17.43 1.28
CA ASP A 31 6.06 17.90 -0.02
C ASP A 31 7.45 17.32 -0.37
N LYS A 32 7.94 16.36 0.41
CA LYS A 32 9.26 15.74 0.23
C LYS A 32 9.17 14.50 -0.68
N MET A 33 10.32 14.08 -1.19
CA MET A 33 10.40 12.88 -2.03
C MET A 33 10.09 11.61 -1.22
N LEU A 34 9.67 10.55 -1.92
CA LEU A 34 9.29 9.27 -1.30
C LEU A 34 10.38 8.70 -0.37
N GLY A 35 11.67 8.85 -0.72
CA GLY A 35 12.78 8.43 0.16
C GLY A 35 12.81 9.15 1.51
N GLN A 36 12.52 10.46 1.53
CA GLN A 36 12.46 11.24 2.77
C GLN A 36 11.20 10.93 3.57
N LYS A 37 10.07 10.73 2.88
CA LYS A 37 8.81 10.27 3.48
C LYS A 37 9.01 8.92 4.18
N LEU A 38 9.68 7.98 3.51
CA LEU A 38 9.99 6.67 4.05
C LEU A 38 10.82 6.76 5.35
N GLY A 39 11.86 7.60 5.39
CA GLY A 39 12.64 7.80 6.61
C GLY A 39 11.80 8.33 7.78
N ASN A 40 10.77 9.16 7.52
CA ASN A 40 9.81 9.56 8.54
C ASN A 40 8.93 8.38 9.01
N LEU A 41 8.46 7.55 8.07
CA LEU A 41 7.59 6.41 8.37
C LEU A 41 8.31 5.33 9.18
N GLU A 42 9.59 5.11 8.93
CA GLU A 42 10.44 4.18 9.70
C GLU A 42 10.50 4.55 11.19
N GLY A 43 10.50 5.85 11.50
CA GLY A 43 10.49 6.35 12.88
C GLY A 43 9.14 6.27 13.59
N LYS A 44 8.05 5.91 12.89
CA LYS A 44 6.67 5.98 13.40
C LYS A 44 6.05 4.65 13.80
N SER A 45 6.72 3.52 13.55
CA SER A 45 6.20 2.17 13.81
C SER A 45 4.79 1.90 13.25
N LEU A 46 4.35 2.68 12.24
CA LEU A 46 3.02 2.58 11.64
C LEU A 46 2.92 1.37 10.70
N PHE A 47 4.04 1.03 10.07
CA PHE A 47 4.14 -0.07 9.12
C PHE A 47 5.02 -1.17 9.70
N PRO A 48 4.64 -2.44 9.54
CA PRO A 48 5.57 -3.55 9.71
C PRO A 48 6.81 -3.37 8.82
N LYS A 49 7.98 -3.83 9.29
CA LYS A 49 9.25 -3.69 8.56
C LYS A 49 9.16 -4.13 7.10
N VAL A 50 8.47 -5.25 6.83
CA VAL A 50 8.29 -5.77 5.48
C VAL A 50 7.55 -4.81 4.53
N MET A 51 6.61 -4.00 5.03
CA MET A 51 5.93 -2.99 4.22
C MET A 51 6.83 -1.79 3.91
N LEU A 52 7.72 -1.44 4.84
CA LEU A 52 8.74 -0.43 4.58
C LEU A 52 9.73 -0.92 3.50
N ASP A 53 10.08 -2.21 3.52
CA ASP A 53 10.90 -2.84 2.48
C ASP A 53 10.17 -2.85 1.12
N PHE A 54 8.86 -3.10 1.09
CA PHE A 54 8.06 -2.97 -0.12
C PHE A 54 8.11 -1.55 -0.69
N ILE A 55 7.92 -0.54 0.16
CA ILE A 55 8.00 0.88 -0.26
C ILE A 55 9.38 1.21 -0.82
N ARG A 56 10.47 0.68 -0.22
CA ARG A 56 11.84 0.84 -0.74
C ARG A 56 11.98 0.30 -2.15
N VAL A 57 11.53 -0.94 -2.39
CA VAL A 57 11.60 -1.55 -3.73
C VAL A 57 10.84 -0.74 -4.76
N VAL A 58 9.63 -0.28 -4.44
CA VAL A 58 8.84 0.56 -5.38
C VAL A 58 9.56 1.88 -5.64
N LYS A 59 10.10 2.53 -4.60
CA LYS A 59 10.85 3.78 -4.72
C LYS A 59 12.09 3.64 -5.60
N ASP A 60 12.90 2.61 -5.37
CA ASP A 60 14.11 2.36 -6.14
C ASP A 60 13.78 2.04 -7.60
N THR A 61 12.77 1.20 -7.85
CA THR A 61 12.29 0.88 -9.21
C THR A 61 11.80 2.14 -9.94
N ALA A 62 11.04 3.01 -9.25
CA ALA A 62 10.54 4.25 -9.83
C ALA A 62 11.66 5.26 -10.12
N ASN A 63 12.68 5.35 -9.26
CA ASN A 63 13.84 6.20 -9.48
C ASN A 63 14.61 5.76 -10.74
N HIS A 64 14.93 4.46 -10.85
CA HIS A 64 15.57 3.91 -12.04
C HIS A 64 14.77 4.19 -13.33
N ALA A 65 13.43 4.19 -13.24
CA ALA A 65 12.58 4.43 -14.40
C ALA A 65 12.53 5.90 -14.86
N LEU A 66 12.81 6.84 -13.95
CA LEU A 66 12.81 8.28 -14.24
C LEU A 66 14.17 8.76 -14.78
N HIS A 67 15.23 8.00 -14.53
CA HIS A 67 16.57 8.27 -15.04
C HIS A 67 16.85 7.31 -16.20
N ALA A 68 16.59 7.76 -17.42
CA ALA A 68 16.72 6.95 -18.64
C ALA A 68 18.13 6.39 -18.88
N GLU A 69 19.14 6.92 -18.18
CA GLU A 69 20.53 6.48 -18.23
C GLU A 69 20.83 5.35 -17.23
N ASP A 70 19.96 5.14 -16.23
CA ASP A 70 20.18 4.20 -15.13
C ASP A 70 19.74 2.78 -15.49
N HIS A 71 18.54 2.61 -16.07
CA HIS A 71 18.00 1.30 -16.45
C HIS A 71 16.89 1.40 -17.48
N ASP A 72 17.05 0.70 -18.61
CA ASP A 72 15.98 0.55 -19.60
C ASP A 72 15.13 -0.68 -19.26
N PHE A 73 13.94 -0.46 -18.71
CA PHE A 73 12.99 -1.55 -18.41
C PHE A 73 12.42 -2.11 -19.71
N THR A 74 12.83 -3.33 -20.07
CA THR A 74 12.44 -3.96 -21.35
C THR A 74 11.33 -5.00 -21.19
N SER A 75 11.01 -5.40 -19.96
CA SER A 75 10.03 -6.46 -19.71
C SER A 75 9.07 -6.19 -18.56
N LYS A 76 7.91 -6.85 -18.62
CA LYS A 76 6.93 -6.87 -17.53
C LYS A 76 7.50 -7.45 -16.24
N GLY A 77 8.39 -8.44 -16.35
CA GLY A 77 8.96 -9.15 -15.19
C GLY A 77 9.73 -8.21 -14.26
N GLU A 78 10.40 -7.21 -14.81
CA GLU A 78 11.20 -6.25 -14.04
C GLU A 78 10.35 -5.27 -13.23
N VAL A 79 9.16 -4.90 -13.75
CA VAL A 79 8.26 -3.93 -13.08
C VAL A 79 7.15 -4.59 -12.28
N ALA A 80 6.95 -5.91 -12.44
CA ALA A 80 5.91 -6.66 -11.76
C ALA A 80 6.03 -6.63 -10.22
N PRO A 81 7.23 -6.74 -9.60
CA PRO A 81 7.35 -6.62 -8.15
C PRO A 81 6.85 -5.26 -7.62
N ALA A 82 7.25 -4.16 -8.28
CA ALA A 82 6.80 -2.81 -7.89
C ALA A 82 5.27 -2.67 -8.00
N ARG A 83 4.66 -3.26 -9.03
CA ARG A 83 3.20 -3.32 -9.18
C ARG A 83 2.53 -4.03 -8.01
N GLU A 84 2.97 -5.24 -7.69
CA GLU A 84 2.32 -6.06 -6.66
C GLU A 84 2.52 -5.46 -5.27
N PHE A 85 3.69 -4.89 -4.99
CA PHE A 85 3.95 -4.18 -3.75
C PHE A 85 3.13 -2.89 -3.60
N ALA A 86 3.02 -2.09 -4.67
CA ALA A 86 2.16 -0.91 -4.65
C ALA A 86 0.69 -1.30 -4.41
N LYS A 87 0.21 -2.33 -5.10
CA LYS A 87 -1.16 -2.85 -4.91
C LYS A 87 -1.39 -3.31 -3.48
N MET A 88 -0.48 -4.11 -2.92
CA MET A 88 -0.58 -4.64 -1.57
C MET A 88 -0.58 -3.53 -0.51
N LEU A 89 0.26 -2.50 -0.67
CA LEU A 89 0.26 -1.33 0.21
C LEU A 89 -1.08 -0.59 0.16
N LEU A 90 -1.61 -0.33 -1.05
CA LEU A 90 -2.90 0.33 -1.22
C LEU A 90 -4.04 -0.50 -0.61
N THR A 91 -4.03 -1.81 -0.81
CA THR A 91 -4.99 -2.72 -0.18
C THR A 91 -4.90 -2.64 1.34
N TYR A 92 -3.69 -2.70 1.91
CA TYR A 92 -3.50 -2.61 3.35
C TYR A 92 -4.02 -1.29 3.93
N LEU A 93 -3.73 -0.17 3.27
CA LEU A 93 -4.07 1.16 3.76
C LEU A 93 -5.56 1.52 3.61
N TYR A 94 -6.19 1.11 2.51
CA TYR A 94 -7.49 1.68 2.12
C TYR A 94 -8.60 0.64 1.92
N THR A 95 -8.26 -0.63 1.71
CA THR A 95 -9.27 -1.68 1.46
C THR A 95 -9.44 -2.57 2.68
N LEU A 96 -8.34 -3.04 3.25
CA LEU A 96 -8.34 -3.97 4.36
C LEU A 96 -9.03 -3.41 5.62
N PRO A 97 -8.88 -2.12 6.00
CA PRO A 97 -9.57 -1.59 7.17
C PRO A 97 -11.10 -1.69 7.06
N GLU A 98 -11.66 -1.38 5.89
CA GLU A 98 -13.11 -1.49 5.64
C GLU A 98 -13.57 -2.95 5.56
N GLN A 99 -12.76 -3.84 4.99
CA GLN A 99 -13.03 -5.28 5.00
C GLN A 99 -13.08 -5.84 6.43
N VAL A 100 -12.12 -5.46 7.27
CA VAL A 100 -12.07 -5.86 8.68
C VAL A 100 -13.28 -5.29 9.45
N LYS A 101 -13.63 -4.03 9.23
CA LYS A 101 -14.80 -3.40 9.84
C LYS A 101 -16.09 -4.16 9.48
N THR A 102 -16.28 -4.46 8.20
CA THR A 102 -17.43 -5.22 7.70
C THR A 102 -17.50 -6.61 8.32
N ALA A 103 -16.37 -7.32 8.37
CA ALA A 103 -16.31 -8.65 8.97
C ALA A 103 -16.63 -8.61 10.47
N LYS A 104 -16.13 -7.61 11.21
CA LYS A 104 -16.43 -7.43 12.63
C LYS A 104 -17.92 -7.17 12.88
N SER A 105 -18.55 -6.30 12.09
CA SER A 105 -19.99 -6.05 12.18
C SER A 105 -20.80 -7.33 11.96
N ALA A 106 -20.46 -8.10 10.92
CA ALA A 106 -21.14 -9.37 10.63
C ALA A 106 -21.00 -10.39 11.78
N LEU A 107 -19.83 -10.48 12.42
CA LEU A 107 -19.62 -11.35 13.58
C LEU A 107 -20.48 -10.92 14.78
N SER A 108 -20.53 -9.62 15.08
CA SER A 108 -21.37 -9.12 16.18
C SER A 108 -22.86 -9.35 15.93
N ASP A 109 -23.33 -9.26 14.68
CA ASP A 109 -24.73 -9.55 14.35
C ASP A 109 -25.09 -11.03 14.54
N LEU A 110 -24.16 -11.94 14.27
CA LEU A 110 -24.33 -13.37 14.53
C LEU A 110 -24.44 -13.65 16.04
N GLU A 111 -23.53 -13.11 16.84
CA GLU A 111 -23.53 -13.25 18.31
C GLU A 111 -24.85 -12.74 18.93
N ASN A 112 -25.30 -11.54 18.52
CA ASN A 112 -26.54 -10.95 19.01
C ASN A 112 -27.79 -11.77 18.65
N ASN A 113 -27.82 -12.40 17.47
CA ASN A 113 -28.93 -13.24 17.04
C ASN A 113 -28.96 -14.59 17.76
N GLU A 114 -27.80 -15.17 18.07
CA GLU A 114 -27.72 -16.37 18.91
C GLU A 114 -28.24 -16.11 20.32
N ASP A 115 -27.88 -14.98 20.92
CA ASP A 115 -28.30 -14.64 22.28
C ASP A 115 -29.82 -14.38 22.37
N ARG A 116 -30.39 -13.69 21.38
CA ARG A 116 -31.86 -13.53 21.27
C ARG A 116 -32.57 -14.87 21.10
N SER A 117 -32.00 -15.77 20.29
CA SER A 117 -32.57 -17.10 20.06
C SER A 117 -32.52 -17.99 21.31
N LYS A 118 -31.47 -17.86 22.14
CA LYS A 118 -31.37 -18.56 23.43
C LYS A 118 -32.38 -18.01 24.44
N ALA A 119 -32.52 -16.68 24.53
CA ALA A 119 -33.47 -16.03 25.43
C ALA A 119 -34.91 -16.43 25.11
N ALA A 120 -35.29 -16.49 23.83
CA ALA A 120 -36.64 -16.88 23.40
C ALA A 120 -36.99 -18.36 23.64
N ARG A 121 -35.99 -19.23 23.89
CA ARG A 121 -36.20 -20.67 24.20
C ARG A 121 -36.37 -20.94 25.70
N GLN A 122 -36.11 -19.95 26.55
CA GLN A 122 -36.20 -20.06 28.01
C GLN A 122 -37.49 -19.44 28.60
N THR A 123 -38.30 -18.80 27.75
CA THR A 123 -39.64 -18.26 28.05
C THR A 123 -40.72 -19.15 27.47
#